data_AF-A0A1Y5HCU0-F1
#
_entry.id   AF-A0A1Y5HCU0-F1
#
_cell.length_a   1.000
_cell.length_b   1.000
_cell.length_c   1.000
_cell.angle_alpha   90.00
_cell.angle_beta   90.00
_cell.angle_gamma   90.00
#
_symmetry.space_group_name_H-M   'P 1'
#
loop_
_entity.id
_entity.type
_entity.pdbx_description
1 polymer ?
#
loop_
_entity_poly.entity_id
_entity_poly.type
_entity_poly.pdbx_seq_one_letter_code
_entity_poly.pdbx_strand_id
1 'polypeptide(L)'
;MRVIPAIIIAVALMLLPGIWFALKWTLSDEGFEGAAVDSTARIEIEMLRQQIEDLQGRLSELRSEVARLPIGGGGAAAVSDAEGERAIWDQTPGADLDYAQVVLIADRVNVNNGLQVAGGSYLSEKLGRPREDLNDKCQPMTNPELKAKLVTEQVGPIRVSMLQPAITSLKTVFENIQSADPDLYNRINTAGALCVRRIRGTQNSLSTHSYGLAVDLNIDGQLDNFTDGKTQLGLTIIADFFNDEGWVWGAGFRREDSMHFEISRRQLDQWLAEGKL
;
A
#
# COMPACT_ATOMS: atom_id res chain seq x y z
N MET A 1 50.00 40.85 -4.16
CA MET A 1 48.53 40.80 -4.35
C MET A 1 48.05 39.34 -4.46
N ARG A 2 48.19 38.51 -3.42
CA ARG A 2 47.73 37.11 -3.41
C ARG A 2 46.98 36.70 -2.13
N VAL A 3 46.83 37.63 -1.18
CA VAL A 3 46.21 37.37 0.12
C VAL A 3 44.68 37.50 0.04
N ILE A 4 44.18 38.44 -0.78
CA ILE A 4 42.74 38.68 -0.97
C ILE A 4 42.04 37.46 -1.60
N PRO A 5 42.57 36.80 -2.65
CA PRO A 5 41.94 35.59 -3.19
C PRO A 5 41.91 34.41 -2.20
N ALA A 6 42.97 34.27 -1.38
CA ALA A 6 43.06 33.17 -0.41
C ALA A 6 42.02 33.31 0.72
N ILE A 7 41.75 34.54 1.17
CA ILE A 7 40.73 34.82 2.18
C ILE A 7 39.32 34.54 1.63
N ILE A 8 39.04 34.91 0.38
CA ILE A 8 37.75 34.65 -0.26
C ILE A 8 37.49 33.15 -0.39
N ILE A 9 38.50 32.36 -0.78
CA ILE A 9 38.39 30.90 -0.90
C ILE A 9 38.19 30.25 0.47
N ALA A 10 38.89 30.71 1.51
CA ALA A 10 38.73 30.18 2.87
C ALA A 10 37.33 30.44 3.44
N VAL A 11 36.77 31.63 3.21
CA VAL A 11 35.41 31.98 3.63
C VAL A 11 34.37 31.18 2.85
N ALA A 12 34.57 30.98 1.54
CA ALA A 12 33.68 30.15 0.73
C ALA A 12 33.66 28.68 1.20
N LEU A 13 34.81 28.12 1.58
CA LEU A 13 34.91 26.76 2.13
C LEU A 13 34.24 26.62 3.51
N MET A 14 34.23 27.65 4.35
CA MET A 14 33.50 27.63 5.62
C MET A 14 31.98 27.72 5.44
N LEU A 15 31.50 28.42 4.41
CA LEU A 15 30.06 28.60 4.18
C LEU A 15 29.41 27.42 3.45
N LEU A 16 30.20 26.63 2.70
CA LEU A 16 29.71 25.47 1.93
C LEU A 16 28.92 24.44 2.76
N PRO A 17 29.36 24.01 3.96
CA PRO A 17 28.59 23.07 4.78
C PRO A 17 27.28 23.65 5.29
N GLY A 18 27.26 24.95 5.64
CA GLY A 18 26.07 25.65 6.09
C GLY A 18 25.03 25.82 4.98
N ILE A 19 25.48 26.18 3.78
CA ILE A 19 24.64 26.26 2.58
C ILE A 19 24.11 24.87 2.23
N TRP A 20 24.93 23.82 2.29
CA TRP A 20 24.50 22.45 2.03
C TRP A 20 23.43 21.98 3.01
N PHE A 21 23.58 22.28 4.29
CA PHE A 21 22.60 21.91 5.32
C PHE A 21 21.29 22.71 5.17
N ALA A 22 21.38 24.01 4.89
CA ALA A 22 20.22 24.86 4.61
C ALA A 22 19.47 24.43 3.34
N LEU A 23 20.20 24.04 2.28
CA LEU A 23 19.61 23.51 1.05
C LEU A 23 18.91 22.18 1.33
N LYS A 24 19.52 21.28 2.12
CA LYS A 24 18.90 20.00 2.52
C LYS A 24 17.62 20.21 3.32
N TRP A 25 17.61 21.19 4.23
CA TRP A 25 16.44 21.50 5.06
C TRP A 25 15.31 22.13 4.24
N THR A 26 15.65 23.02 3.29
CA THR A 26 14.66 23.67 2.42
C THR A 26 14.09 22.69 1.38
N LEU A 27 14.91 21.76 0.86
CA LEU A 27 14.49 20.72 -0.07
C LEU A 27 13.77 19.55 0.60
N SER A 28 13.82 19.41 1.93
CA SER A 28 13.07 18.36 2.65
C SER A 28 11.61 18.72 2.91
N ASP A 29 11.24 20.01 2.86
CA ASP A 29 9.86 20.47 3.08
C ASP A 29 9.00 20.46 1.81
N GLU A 30 9.59 20.28 0.62
CA GLU A 30 8.84 20.12 -0.65
C GLU A 30 8.18 18.73 -0.80
N GLY A 31 8.28 17.87 0.21
CA GLY A 31 7.76 16.49 0.18
C GLY A 31 6.30 16.32 0.59
N PHE A 32 5.58 17.37 1.00
CA PHE A 32 4.27 17.20 1.64
C PHE A 32 3.05 17.68 0.82
N GLU A 33 3.26 18.44 -0.27
CA GLU A 33 2.15 18.84 -1.18
C GLU A 33 2.14 18.11 -2.54
N GLY A 34 3.20 17.35 -2.87
CA GLY A 34 3.31 16.64 -4.16
C GLY A 34 2.73 15.22 -4.17
N ALA A 35 2.54 14.58 -3.02
CA ALA A 35 2.18 13.15 -2.95
C ALA A 35 0.68 12.90 -3.19
N ALA A 36 -0.21 13.72 -2.62
CA ALA A 36 -1.65 13.58 -2.81
C ALA A 36 -2.07 13.82 -4.28
N VAL A 37 -1.35 14.69 -4.99
CA VAL A 37 -1.61 14.99 -6.41
C VAL A 37 -1.21 13.82 -7.31
N ASP A 38 -0.15 13.06 -7.00
CA ASP A 38 0.26 11.90 -7.80
C ASP A 38 -0.67 10.69 -7.59
N SER A 39 -1.20 10.49 -6.38
CA SER A 39 -2.17 9.41 -6.12
C SER A 39 -3.53 9.67 -6.79
N THR A 40 -4.07 10.90 -6.74
CA THR A 40 -5.30 11.24 -7.46
C THR A 40 -5.10 11.15 -8.98
N ALA A 41 -3.95 11.60 -9.50
CA ALA A 41 -3.62 11.48 -10.91
C ALA A 41 -3.46 10.01 -11.35
N ARG A 42 -2.92 9.14 -10.51
CA ARG A 42 -2.81 7.70 -10.78
C ARG A 42 -4.14 6.96 -10.67
N ILE A 43 -5.00 7.33 -9.71
CA ILE A 43 -6.39 6.85 -9.64
C ILE A 43 -7.12 7.21 -10.94
N GLU A 44 -6.95 8.45 -11.42
CA GLU A 44 -7.54 8.91 -12.66
C GLU A 44 -6.95 8.20 -13.88
N ILE A 45 -5.64 7.93 -13.92
CA ILE A 45 -4.99 7.15 -14.99
C ILE A 45 -5.49 5.72 -15.03
N GLU A 46 -5.62 5.05 -13.88
CA GLU A 46 -6.09 3.67 -13.81
C GLU A 46 -7.59 3.59 -14.15
N MET A 47 -8.37 4.57 -13.71
CA MET A 47 -9.78 4.73 -14.12
C MET A 47 -9.91 4.96 -15.62
N LEU A 48 -9.09 5.84 -16.21
CA LEU A 48 -9.04 6.07 -17.67
C LEU A 48 -8.65 4.80 -18.43
N ARG A 49 -7.76 3.98 -17.87
CA ARG A 49 -7.32 2.72 -18.47
C ARG A 49 -8.43 1.67 -18.43
N GLN A 50 -9.16 1.56 -17.33
CA GLN A 50 -10.37 0.73 -17.23
C GLN A 50 -11.45 1.21 -18.20
N GLN A 51 -11.66 2.52 -18.35
CA GLN A 51 -12.58 3.07 -19.34
C GLN A 51 -12.18 2.72 -20.77
N ILE A 52 -10.87 2.69 -21.08
CA ILE A 52 -10.39 2.26 -22.40
C ILE A 52 -10.69 0.77 -22.62
N GLU A 53 -10.47 -0.09 -21.63
CA GLU A 53 -10.75 -1.53 -21.73
C GLU A 53 -12.26 -1.82 -21.85
N ASP A 54 -13.10 -1.11 -21.09
CA ASP A 54 -14.56 -1.20 -21.19
C ASP A 54 -15.06 -0.67 -22.54
N LEU A 55 -14.52 0.46 -23.04
CA LEU A 55 -14.82 0.96 -24.38
C LEU A 55 -14.41 -0.02 -25.47
N GLN A 56 -13.27 -0.71 -25.31
CA GLN A 56 -12.85 -1.77 -26.23
C GLN A 56 -13.80 -2.97 -26.17
N GLY A 57 -14.27 -3.35 -24.98
CA GLY A 57 -15.31 -4.35 -24.77
C GLY A 57 -16.60 -3.99 -25.48
N ARG A 58 -17.14 -2.79 -25.22
CA ARG A 58 -18.36 -2.26 -25.84
C ARG A 58 -18.21 -2.09 -27.35
N LEU A 59 -17.04 -1.70 -27.86
CA LEU A 59 -16.78 -1.66 -29.30
C LEU A 59 -16.76 -3.06 -29.94
N SER A 60 -16.27 -4.06 -29.23
CA SER A 60 -16.31 -5.45 -29.69
C SER A 60 -17.75 -5.98 -29.73
N GLU A 61 -18.56 -5.61 -28.73
CA GLU A 61 -19.97 -5.96 -28.62
C GLU A 61 -20.80 -5.25 -29.70
N LEU A 62 -20.65 -3.92 -29.85
CA LEU A 62 -21.26 -3.14 -30.93
C LEU A 62 -20.82 -3.63 -32.31
N ARG A 63 -19.54 -4.02 -32.50
CA ARG A 63 -19.11 -4.64 -33.77
C ARG A 63 -19.83 -5.97 -34.00
N SER A 64 -20.00 -6.77 -32.96
CA SER A 64 -20.73 -8.05 -33.06
C SER A 64 -22.22 -7.83 -33.34
N GLU A 65 -22.80 -6.74 -32.84
CA GLU A 65 -24.20 -6.36 -33.00
C GLU A 65 -24.45 -5.72 -34.38
N VAL A 66 -23.56 -4.83 -34.83
CA VAL A 66 -23.54 -4.27 -36.20
C VAL A 66 -23.32 -5.37 -37.25
N ALA A 67 -22.52 -6.39 -36.95
CA ALA A 67 -22.38 -7.57 -37.82
C ALA A 67 -23.66 -8.44 -37.87
N ARG A 68 -24.57 -8.27 -36.90
CA ARG A 68 -25.86 -8.97 -36.83
C ARG A 68 -27.03 -8.15 -37.37
N LEU A 69 -26.84 -6.86 -37.67
CA LEU A 69 -27.87 -6.01 -38.26
C LEU A 69 -27.89 -6.17 -39.80
N PRO A 70 -29.08 -6.38 -40.41
CA PRO A 70 -29.19 -6.34 -41.86
C PRO A 70 -28.90 -4.91 -42.35
N ILE A 71 -28.00 -4.81 -43.34
CA ILE A 71 -27.50 -3.54 -43.91
C ILE A 71 -28.70 -2.70 -44.39
N GLY A 72 -28.98 -1.62 -43.67
CA GLY A 72 -30.10 -0.73 -43.96
C GLY A 72 -30.00 0.62 -43.25
N GLY A 73 -29.18 1.52 -43.82
CA GLY A 73 -29.48 2.95 -43.84
C GLY A 73 -28.87 3.87 -42.77
N GLY A 74 -28.08 4.83 -43.24
CA GLY A 74 -28.09 6.21 -42.74
C GLY A 74 -27.13 6.54 -41.59
N GLY A 75 -25.91 6.95 -41.95
CA GLY A 75 -24.99 7.58 -41.00
C GLY A 75 -25.51 8.93 -40.52
N ALA A 76 -25.80 9.04 -39.23
CA ALA A 76 -25.89 10.31 -38.53
C ALA A 76 -24.56 10.54 -37.79
N ALA A 77 -23.91 11.67 -38.07
CA ALA A 77 -22.69 12.06 -37.38
C ALA A 77 -23.02 12.38 -35.90
N ALA A 78 -22.32 11.72 -34.98
CA ALA A 78 -22.37 12.06 -33.56
C ALA A 78 -21.69 13.42 -33.34
N VAL A 79 -22.49 14.42 -32.98
CA VAL A 79 -22.00 15.70 -32.50
C VAL A 79 -21.71 15.52 -31.01
N SER A 80 -20.47 15.79 -30.58
CA SER A 80 -20.09 15.82 -29.16
C SER A 80 -20.78 17.01 -28.49
N ASP A 81 -21.95 16.77 -27.92
CA ASP A 81 -22.69 17.76 -27.16
C ASP A 81 -22.30 17.65 -25.69
N ALA A 82 -21.73 18.73 -25.12
CA ALA A 82 -21.32 18.79 -23.72
C ALA A 82 -22.51 18.64 -22.74
N GLU A 83 -23.75 18.78 -23.23
CA GLU A 83 -24.96 18.43 -22.49
C GLU A 83 -25.23 16.92 -22.48
N GLY A 84 -24.88 16.21 -23.55
CA GLY A 84 -24.95 14.75 -23.62
C GLY A 84 -23.94 14.08 -22.70
N GLU A 85 -22.72 14.63 -22.61
CA GLU A 85 -21.71 14.16 -21.64
C GLU A 85 -22.18 14.38 -20.20
N ARG A 86 -22.68 15.58 -19.85
CA ARG A 86 -23.23 15.85 -18.51
C ARG A 86 -24.42 14.95 -18.16
N ALA A 87 -25.28 14.65 -19.13
CA ALA A 87 -26.40 13.74 -18.91
C ALA A 87 -25.95 12.29 -18.63
N ILE A 88 -24.82 11.85 -19.19
CA ILE A 88 -24.22 10.53 -18.89
C ILE A 88 -23.61 10.50 -17.49
N TRP A 89 -22.94 11.58 -17.08
CA TRP A 89 -22.39 11.72 -15.71
C TRP A 89 -23.49 11.78 -14.64
N ASP A 90 -24.58 12.51 -14.89
CA ASP A 90 -25.73 12.60 -13.97
C ASP A 90 -26.57 11.31 -13.93
N GLN A 91 -26.55 10.50 -15.00
CA GLN A 91 -27.23 9.19 -15.07
C GLN A 91 -26.40 8.03 -14.52
N THR A 92 -25.14 8.28 -14.16
CA THR A 92 -24.28 7.30 -13.47
C THR A 92 -24.18 7.71 -12.01
N PRO A 93 -25.20 7.42 -11.16
CA PRO A 93 -25.02 7.52 -9.72
C PRO A 93 -23.81 6.65 -9.39
N GLY A 94 -22.83 7.23 -8.68
CA GLY A 94 -21.47 6.69 -8.50
C GLY A 94 -21.45 5.18 -8.61
N ALA A 95 -20.86 4.67 -9.70
CA ALA A 95 -20.81 3.26 -9.98
C ALA A 95 -20.36 2.56 -8.69
N ASP A 96 -21.23 1.71 -8.14
CA ASP A 96 -20.95 0.93 -6.93
C ASP A 96 -19.73 0.07 -7.27
N LEU A 97 -18.54 0.58 -6.95
CA LEU A 97 -17.28 -0.06 -7.30
C LEU A 97 -17.26 -1.35 -6.49
N ASP A 98 -17.29 -2.48 -7.19
CA ASP A 98 -17.07 -3.76 -6.55
C ASP A 98 -15.59 -3.84 -6.15
N TYR A 99 -15.27 -3.37 -4.95
CA TYR A 99 -13.91 -3.39 -4.42
C TYR A 99 -13.40 -4.81 -4.17
N ALA A 100 -14.30 -5.79 -4.03
CA ALA A 100 -13.94 -7.19 -3.89
C ALA A 100 -13.66 -7.88 -5.23
N GLN A 101 -13.93 -7.22 -6.36
CA GLN A 101 -13.64 -7.76 -7.69
C GLN A 101 -12.14 -8.04 -7.85
N VAL A 102 -11.83 -9.16 -8.50
CA VAL A 102 -10.46 -9.64 -8.66
C VAL A 102 -9.85 -9.07 -9.95
N VAL A 103 -8.78 -8.29 -9.81
CA VAL A 103 -8.06 -7.60 -10.89
C VAL A 103 -6.61 -8.07 -11.00
N LEU A 104 -5.97 -7.82 -12.14
CA LEU A 104 -4.53 -8.10 -12.31
C LEU A 104 -3.69 -7.09 -11.51
N ILE A 105 -2.61 -7.56 -10.89
CA ILE A 105 -1.67 -6.67 -10.19
C ILE A 105 -0.72 -6.05 -11.20
N ALA A 106 -0.99 -4.80 -11.59
CA ALA A 106 -0.12 -4.04 -12.47
C ALA A 106 1.26 -3.82 -11.82
N ASP A 107 2.31 -3.93 -12.63
CA ASP A 107 3.71 -3.72 -12.21
C ASP A 107 4.09 -4.37 -10.87
N ARG A 108 3.59 -5.59 -10.64
CA ARG A 108 3.72 -6.32 -9.37
C ARG A 108 5.12 -6.30 -8.75
N VAL A 109 6.17 -6.30 -9.58
CA VAL A 109 7.56 -6.35 -9.10
C VAL A 109 8.00 -5.03 -8.43
N ASN A 110 7.37 -3.91 -8.75
CA ASN A 110 7.76 -2.58 -8.28
C ASN A 110 6.76 -1.92 -7.32
N VAL A 111 5.64 -2.59 -6.97
CA VAL A 111 4.58 -2.06 -6.09
C VAL A 111 5.05 -1.59 -4.70
N ASN A 112 6.25 -1.99 -4.28
CA ASN A 112 6.79 -1.64 -2.98
C ASN A 112 7.73 -0.42 -2.98
N ASN A 113 7.93 0.25 -4.13
CA ASN A 113 8.74 1.48 -4.24
C ASN A 113 10.13 1.39 -3.58
N GLY A 114 10.76 0.21 -3.63
CA GLY A 114 12.07 -0.05 -3.03
C GLY A 114 12.06 -0.39 -1.53
N LEU A 115 10.90 -0.42 -0.87
CA LEU A 115 10.78 -0.97 0.48
C LEU A 115 11.11 -2.47 0.47
N GLN A 116 11.80 -2.89 1.53
CA GLN A 116 12.25 -4.27 1.69
C GLN A 116 11.73 -4.85 3.00
N VAL A 117 11.41 -6.14 2.97
CA VAL A 117 11.05 -6.94 4.13
C VAL A 117 12.23 -7.05 5.10
N ALA A 118 11.96 -7.07 6.41
CA ALA A 118 12.98 -7.31 7.42
C ALA A 118 13.48 -8.77 7.41
N GLY A 119 12.56 -9.71 7.25
CA GLY A 119 12.82 -11.16 7.30
C GLY A 119 12.98 -11.70 8.73
N GLY A 120 12.62 -12.97 8.92
CA GLY A 120 12.54 -13.60 10.24
C GLY A 120 13.86 -13.67 11.02
N SER A 121 15.00 -13.83 10.33
CA SER A 121 16.32 -13.85 10.97
C SER A 121 16.69 -12.49 11.56
N TYR A 122 16.46 -11.41 10.80
CA TYR A 122 16.71 -10.05 11.25
C TYR A 122 15.82 -9.67 12.44
N LEU A 123 14.53 -9.99 12.35
CA LEU A 123 13.58 -9.77 13.46
C LEU A 123 14.04 -10.50 14.72
N SER A 124 14.48 -11.75 14.60
CA SER A 124 14.96 -12.54 15.74
C SER A 124 16.24 -11.96 16.34
N GLU A 125 17.13 -11.40 15.52
CA GLU A 125 18.36 -10.75 15.96
C GLU A 125 18.07 -9.45 16.73
N LYS A 126 17.16 -8.61 16.22
CA LYS A 126 16.88 -7.29 16.78
C LYS A 126 15.91 -7.30 17.95
N LEU A 127 14.88 -8.14 17.89
CA LEU A 127 13.76 -8.14 18.84
C LEU A 127 13.79 -9.36 19.79
N GLY A 128 14.68 -10.32 19.54
CA GLY A 128 14.63 -11.62 20.18
C GLY A 128 13.47 -12.48 19.67
N ARG A 129 13.33 -13.71 20.17
CA ARG A 129 12.24 -14.60 19.73
C ARG A 129 10.94 -14.23 20.46
N PRO A 130 9.79 -14.20 19.77
CA PRO A 130 8.49 -13.95 20.40
C PRO A 130 8.03 -15.10 21.31
N ARG A 131 8.58 -16.29 21.08
CA ARG A 131 8.37 -17.52 21.85
C ARG A 131 9.56 -18.47 21.62
N GLU A 132 9.92 -19.23 22.65
CA GLU A 132 11.01 -20.22 22.57
C GLU A 132 10.62 -21.48 21.80
N ASP A 133 9.44 -22.02 22.09
CA ASP A 133 8.88 -23.19 21.43
C ASP A 133 8.08 -22.80 20.18
N LEU A 134 8.47 -23.28 19.00
CA LEU A 134 7.73 -23.00 17.77
C LEU A 134 7.15 -24.28 17.18
N ASN A 135 5.89 -24.20 16.75
CA ASN A 135 5.21 -25.24 16.01
C ASN A 135 4.35 -24.63 14.90
N ASP A 136 3.59 -25.46 14.19
CA ASP A 136 2.79 -25.03 13.03
C ASP A 136 1.44 -24.41 13.41
N LYS A 137 1.05 -24.43 14.70
CA LYS A 137 -0.19 -23.86 15.19
C LYS A 137 0.02 -22.43 15.66
N CYS A 138 -0.98 -21.59 15.43
CA CYS A 138 -1.00 -20.22 15.90
C CYS A 138 -1.02 -20.17 17.44
N GLN A 139 -0.08 -19.44 18.04
CA GLN A 139 0.05 -19.34 19.49
C GLN A 139 0.22 -17.89 19.95
N PRO A 140 -0.05 -17.61 21.24
CA PRO A 140 0.24 -16.30 21.83
C PRO A 140 1.74 -16.11 22.09
N MET A 141 2.15 -14.85 22.06
CA MET A 141 3.49 -14.37 22.41
C MET A 141 3.79 -14.57 23.90
N THR A 142 4.99 -15.07 24.21
CA THR A 142 5.44 -15.34 25.59
C THR A 142 6.68 -14.55 25.99
N ASN A 143 7.40 -13.96 25.04
CA ASN A 143 8.51 -13.06 25.33
C ASN A 143 8.00 -11.85 26.14
N PRO A 144 8.51 -11.62 27.36
CA PRO A 144 7.98 -10.59 28.26
C PRO A 144 8.20 -9.16 27.72
N GLU A 145 9.34 -8.89 27.07
CA GLU A 145 9.66 -7.56 26.54
C GLU A 145 8.77 -7.19 25.36
N LEU A 146 8.52 -8.13 24.45
CA LEU A 146 7.63 -7.92 23.31
C LEU A 146 6.17 -7.91 23.75
N LYS A 147 5.79 -8.80 24.68
CA LYS A 147 4.42 -8.86 25.22
C LYS A 147 4.04 -7.58 25.96
N ALA A 148 4.98 -6.91 26.63
CA ALA A 148 4.75 -5.62 27.27
C ALA A 148 4.40 -4.50 26.26
N LYS A 149 4.84 -4.63 25.00
CA LYS A 149 4.57 -3.69 23.90
C LYS A 149 3.43 -4.15 22.98
N LEU A 150 2.87 -5.33 23.21
CA LEU A 150 1.79 -5.89 22.42
C LEU A 150 0.44 -5.34 22.89
N VAL A 151 -0.33 -4.78 21.98
CA VAL A 151 -1.65 -4.20 22.26
C VAL A 151 -2.70 -4.80 21.34
N THR A 152 -3.87 -5.07 21.90
CA THR A 152 -5.07 -5.48 21.16
C THR A 152 -6.04 -4.31 21.15
N GLU A 153 -6.27 -3.71 19.98
CA GLU A 153 -7.11 -2.53 19.84
C GLU A 153 -8.01 -2.64 18.59
N GLN A 154 -9.12 -1.89 18.60
CA GLN A 154 -9.87 -1.59 17.39
C GLN A 154 -9.10 -0.50 16.64
N VAL A 155 -8.66 -0.80 15.42
CA VAL A 155 -7.92 0.11 14.55
C VAL A 155 -8.71 0.25 13.27
N GLY A 156 -9.39 1.39 13.13
CA GLY A 156 -10.35 1.62 12.06
C GLY A 156 -11.45 0.53 12.02
N PRO A 157 -11.65 -0.16 10.87
CA PRO A 157 -12.70 -1.17 10.71
C PRO A 157 -12.36 -2.53 11.33
N ILE A 158 -11.11 -2.77 11.73
CA ILE A 158 -10.63 -4.09 12.19
C ILE A 158 -10.15 -4.10 13.64
N ARG A 159 -10.21 -5.27 14.28
CA ARG A 159 -9.63 -5.49 15.61
C ARG A 159 -8.41 -6.39 15.51
N VAL A 160 -7.24 -5.88 15.88
CA VAL A 160 -5.96 -6.58 15.71
C VAL A 160 -5.13 -6.57 16.99
N SER A 161 -4.26 -7.57 17.14
CA SER A 161 -3.22 -7.60 18.17
C SER A 161 -1.88 -7.39 17.49
N MET A 162 -1.17 -6.31 17.80
CA MET A 162 0.10 -5.93 17.15
C MET A 162 1.00 -5.18 18.14
N LEU A 163 2.28 -5.00 17.81
CA LEU A 163 3.15 -4.13 18.63
C LEU A 163 2.67 -2.67 18.52
N GLN A 164 2.77 -1.92 19.61
CA GLN A 164 2.23 -0.56 19.72
C GLN A 164 2.64 0.38 18.56
N PRO A 165 3.90 0.38 18.07
CA PRO A 165 4.27 1.24 16.94
C PRO A 165 3.55 0.87 15.64
N ALA A 166 3.32 -0.43 15.41
CA ALA A 166 2.56 -0.90 14.25
C ALA A 166 1.08 -0.56 14.35
N ILE A 167 0.46 -0.66 15.54
CA ILE A 167 -0.91 -0.16 15.78
C ILE A 167 -1.00 1.34 15.45
N THR A 168 0.00 2.12 15.87
CA THR A 168 0.01 3.58 15.67
C THR A 168 0.10 3.92 14.19
N SER A 169 1.01 3.28 13.45
CA SER A 169 1.13 3.47 12.00
C SER A 169 -0.13 3.00 11.24
N LEU A 170 -0.71 1.86 11.64
CA LEU A 170 -1.93 1.35 11.01
C LEU A 170 -3.14 2.29 11.21
N LYS A 171 -3.22 3.00 12.34
CA LYS A 171 -4.24 4.04 12.55
C LYS A 171 -4.09 5.16 11.52
N THR A 172 -2.88 5.66 11.31
CA THR A 172 -2.62 6.70 10.29
C THR A 172 -3.03 6.22 8.90
N VAL A 173 -2.66 4.98 8.52
CA VAL A 173 -3.05 4.39 7.23
C VAL A 173 -4.57 4.42 7.06
N PHE A 174 -5.31 3.95 8.07
CA PHE A 174 -6.76 3.88 8.00
C PHE A 174 -7.45 5.25 8.08
N GLU A 175 -6.89 6.22 8.81
CA GLU A 175 -7.38 7.61 8.80
C GLU A 175 -7.23 8.25 7.41
N ASN A 176 -6.12 7.98 6.72
CA ASN A 176 -5.89 8.46 5.36
C ASN A 176 -6.85 7.78 4.36
N ILE A 177 -7.04 6.45 4.47
CA ILE A 177 -8.01 5.73 3.63
C ILE A 177 -9.42 6.24 3.89
N GLN A 178 -9.83 6.43 5.15
CA GLN A 178 -11.15 6.96 5.48
C GLN A 178 -11.38 8.35 4.89
N SER A 179 -10.34 9.19 4.86
CA SER A 179 -10.43 10.54 4.31
C SER A 179 -10.53 10.55 2.79
N ALA A 180 -9.87 9.60 2.11
CA ALA A 180 -9.86 9.50 0.66
C ALA A 180 -11.09 8.74 0.11
N ASP A 181 -11.43 7.62 0.72
CA ASP A 181 -12.51 6.72 0.29
C ASP A 181 -13.21 6.06 1.50
N PRO A 182 -14.24 6.72 2.06
CA PRO A 182 -15.01 6.18 3.17
C PRO A 182 -15.75 4.87 2.84
N ASP A 183 -16.09 4.62 1.57
CA ASP A 183 -16.83 3.39 1.21
C ASP A 183 -15.90 2.19 1.24
N LEU A 184 -14.73 2.30 0.58
CA LEU A 184 -13.69 1.27 0.66
C LEU A 184 -13.29 1.01 2.12
N TYR A 185 -13.08 2.06 2.91
CA TYR A 185 -12.75 1.95 4.33
C TYR A 185 -13.72 1.04 5.10
N ASN A 186 -15.03 1.19 4.88
CA ASN A 186 -16.05 0.42 5.60
C ASN A 186 -16.10 -1.06 5.19
N ARG A 187 -15.53 -1.39 4.02
CA ARG A 187 -15.50 -2.76 3.45
C ARG A 187 -14.23 -3.52 3.82
N ILE A 188 -13.22 -2.86 4.37
CA ILE A 188 -11.98 -3.51 4.83
C ILE A 188 -12.27 -4.40 6.04
N ASN A 189 -11.77 -5.63 5.98
CA ASN A 189 -11.79 -6.59 7.05
C ASN A 189 -10.40 -7.27 7.18
N THR A 190 -10.20 -8.08 8.22
CA THR A 190 -8.90 -8.73 8.50
C THR A 190 -9.01 -10.25 8.48
N ALA A 191 -7.99 -10.89 7.94
CA ALA A 191 -7.77 -12.34 8.04
C ALA A 191 -6.81 -12.71 9.20
N GLY A 192 -6.25 -11.72 9.90
CA GLY A 192 -5.42 -11.90 11.09
C GLY A 192 -4.21 -10.96 11.13
N ALA A 193 -3.59 -10.83 12.31
CA ALA A 193 -2.37 -10.05 12.51
C ALA A 193 -1.32 -10.84 13.32
N LEU A 194 -1.42 -10.87 14.65
CA LEU A 194 -0.52 -11.69 15.47
C LEU A 194 -0.82 -13.18 15.32
N CYS A 195 0.20 -13.94 14.91
CA CYS A 195 0.15 -15.39 14.93
C CYS A 195 1.54 -15.99 15.15
N VAL A 196 1.89 -16.31 16.40
CA VAL A 196 3.22 -16.83 16.74
C VAL A 196 3.31 -18.30 16.35
N ARG A 197 3.97 -18.58 15.23
CA ARG A 197 4.24 -19.93 14.74
C ARG A 197 5.46 -19.95 13.83
N ARG A 198 6.02 -21.14 13.60
CA ARG A 198 7.03 -21.29 12.54
C ARG A 198 6.39 -21.22 11.16
N ILE A 199 7.15 -20.78 10.17
CA ILE A 199 6.78 -20.92 8.76
C ILE A 199 6.69 -22.42 8.47
N ARG A 200 5.55 -22.85 7.93
CA ARG A 200 5.27 -24.27 7.67
C ARG A 200 6.35 -24.86 6.76
N GLY A 201 6.87 -26.02 7.14
CA GLY A 201 7.97 -26.69 6.43
C GLY A 201 9.37 -26.18 6.80
N THR A 202 9.48 -25.23 7.72
CA THR A 202 10.77 -24.82 8.31
C THR A 202 10.92 -25.37 9.72
N GLN A 203 12.16 -25.44 10.23
CA GLN A 203 12.41 -25.88 11.60
C GLN A 203 12.17 -24.75 12.61
N ASN A 204 12.75 -23.57 12.36
CA ASN A 204 12.76 -22.44 13.30
C ASN A 204 12.55 -21.07 12.63
N SER A 205 12.05 -21.01 11.39
CA SER A 205 11.84 -19.73 10.72
C SER A 205 10.54 -19.07 11.20
N LEU A 206 10.60 -17.78 11.50
CA LEU A 206 9.46 -16.97 11.92
C LEU A 206 9.06 -16.01 10.80
N SER A 207 7.77 -15.79 10.63
CA SER A 207 7.25 -14.69 9.79
C SER A 207 7.05 -13.43 10.63
N THR A 208 6.80 -12.32 9.95
CA THR A 208 6.54 -11.01 10.58
C THR A 208 5.23 -11.00 11.40
N HIS A 209 4.24 -11.84 11.05
CA HIS A 209 3.06 -12.10 11.89
C HIS A 209 3.39 -12.59 13.30
N SER A 210 4.48 -13.36 13.47
CA SER A 210 4.88 -13.86 14.79
C SER A 210 5.34 -12.73 15.73
N TYR A 211 5.65 -11.56 15.18
CA TYR A 211 6.05 -10.38 15.94
C TYR A 211 4.90 -9.38 16.12
N GLY A 212 3.74 -9.59 15.50
CA GLY A 212 2.68 -8.57 15.49
C GLY A 212 3.09 -7.32 14.69
N LEU A 213 3.83 -7.52 13.61
CA LEU A 213 4.33 -6.47 12.70
C LEU A 213 3.79 -6.66 11.27
N ALA A 214 2.79 -7.52 11.10
CA ALA A 214 2.11 -7.79 9.85
C ALA A 214 0.61 -7.98 10.07
N VAL A 215 -0.17 -7.68 9.05
CA VAL A 215 -1.62 -7.82 9.01
C VAL A 215 -2.04 -8.37 7.66
N ASP A 216 -2.96 -9.33 7.67
CA ASP A 216 -3.63 -9.82 6.48
C ASP A 216 -5.01 -9.15 6.40
N LEU A 217 -5.29 -8.51 5.26
CA LEU A 217 -6.51 -7.78 5.00
C LEU A 217 -7.31 -8.41 3.86
N ASN A 218 -8.59 -8.13 3.83
CA ASN A 218 -9.47 -8.48 2.73
C ASN A 218 -10.60 -7.44 2.61
N ILE A 219 -11.27 -7.46 1.47
CA ILE A 219 -12.44 -6.64 1.18
C ILE A 219 -13.69 -7.50 1.26
N ASP A 220 -14.72 -7.00 1.95
CA ASP A 220 -16.03 -7.64 2.13
C ASP A 220 -15.96 -9.06 2.75
N GLY A 221 -14.92 -9.36 3.51
CA GLY A 221 -14.74 -10.68 4.13
C GLY A 221 -14.25 -11.77 3.18
N GLN A 222 -13.95 -11.45 1.92
CA GLN A 222 -13.57 -12.42 0.89
C GLN A 222 -12.06 -12.61 0.83
N LEU A 223 -11.58 -13.84 1.01
CA LEU A 223 -10.15 -14.13 0.90
C LEU A 223 -9.71 -14.14 -0.57
N ASP A 224 -8.55 -13.54 -0.82
CA ASP A 224 -7.92 -13.59 -2.14
C ASP A 224 -7.18 -14.91 -2.38
N ASN A 225 -7.03 -15.29 -3.65
CA ASN A 225 -6.36 -16.52 -4.03
C ASN A 225 -4.85 -16.37 -4.03
N PHE A 226 -4.18 -17.34 -3.44
CA PHE A 226 -2.74 -17.28 -3.26
C PHE A 226 -1.96 -17.62 -4.55
N THR A 227 -1.05 -16.73 -4.97
CA THR A 227 -0.12 -16.94 -6.11
C THR A 227 -0.82 -17.14 -7.46
N ASP A 228 -1.90 -16.40 -7.70
CA ASP A 228 -2.55 -16.34 -9.03
C ASP A 228 -2.20 -15.04 -9.80
N GLY A 229 -1.49 -14.11 -9.16
CA GLY A 229 -1.07 -12.84 -9.76
C GLY A 229 -2.19 -11.82 -9.88
N LYS A 230 -3.29 -12.04 -9.17
CA LYS A 230 -4.44 -11.15 -9.08
C LYS A 230 -4.66 -10.76 -7.61
N THR A 231 -5.53 -9.79 -7.39
CA THR A 231 -5.96 -9.38 -6.06
C THR A 231 -7.29 -8.63 -6.14
N GLN A 232 -7.91 -8.37 -4.99
CA GLN A 232 -9.10 -7.54 -4.90
C GLN A 232 -8.76 -6.08 -5.25
N LEU A 233 -9.61 -5.40 -6.01
CA LEU A 233 -9.41 -4.00 -6.38
C LEU A 233 -9.18 -3.09 -5.15
N GLY A 234 -9.92 -3.31 -4.06
CA GLY A 234 -9.70 -2.53 -2.84
C GLY A 234 -8.29 -2.71 -2.26
N LEU A 235 -7.69 -3.91 -2.38
CA LEU A 235 -6.32 -4.16 -1.92
C LEU A 235 -5.28 -3.42 -2.78
N THR A 236 -5.52 -3.26 -4.10
CA THR A 236 -4.63 -2.45 -4.95
C THR A 236 -4.69 -0.97 -4.54
N ILE A 237 -5.87 -0.47 -4.20
CA ILE A 237 -6.07 0.94 -3.83
C ILE A 237 -5.42 1.25 -2.47
N ILE A 238 -5.63 0.41 -1.46
CA ILE A 238 -5.08 0.68 -0.12
C ILE A 238 -3.56 0.52 -0.07
N ALA A 239 -2.95 -0.22 -1.00
CA ALA A 239 -1.52 -0.54 -0.96
C ALA A 239 -0.62 0.69 -0.96
N ASP A 240 -1.01 1.77 -1.63
CA ASP A 240 -0.25 3.02 -1.66
C ASP A 240 -0.21 3.70 -0.28
N PHE A 241 -1.36 3.76 0.42
CA PHE A 241 -1.43 4.29 1.79
C PHE A 241 -0.56 3.48 2.77
N PHE A 242 -0.50 2.17 2.57
CA PHE A 242 0.40 1.30 3.33
C PHE A 242 1.88 1.60 2.99
N ASN A 243 2.21 1.77 1.71
CA ASN A 243 3.57 2.06 1.27
C ASN A 243 4.11 3.38 1.85
N ASP A 244 3.27 4.43 1.88
CA ASP A 244 3.60 5.74 2.42
C ASP A 244 3.99 5.67 3.91
N GLU A 245 3.28 4.85 4.68
CA GLU A 245 3.56 4.58 6.10
C GLU A 245 4.66 3.53 6.33
N GLY A 246 5.35 3.11 5.26
CA GLY A 246 6.51 2.23 5.33
C GLY A 246 6.17 0.74 5.44
N TRP A 247 4.99 0.33 4.99
CA TRP A 247 4.58 -1.07 4.88
C TRP A 247 4.92 -1.63 3.50
N VAL A 248 5.30 -2.91 3.48
CA VAL A 248 5.52 -3.72 2.30
C VAL A 248 4.26 -4.51 2.03
N TRP A 249 3.78 -4.45 0.80
CA TRP A 249 2.68 -5.25 0.29
C TRP A 249 3.17 -6.59 -0.29
N GLY A 250 2.59 -7.68 0.21
CA GLY A 250 2.93 -9.06 -0.14
C GLY A 250 2.58 -9.46 -1.58
N ALA A 251 1.75 -8.67 -2.26
CA ALA A 251 1.55 -8.83 -3.70
C ALA A 251 2.87 -8.77 -4.49
N GLY A 252 3.81 -7.93 -4.05
CA GLY A 252 5.10 -7.77 -4.70
C GLY A 252 6.08 -8.94 -4.48
N PHE A 253 5.72 -9.92 -3.66
CA PHE A 253 6.58 -11.06 -3.40
C PHE A 253 6.70 -11.98 -4.61
N ARG A 254 7.83 -12.71 -4.68
CA ARG A 254 8.02 -13.76 -5.70
C ARG A 254 6.92 -14.82 -5.63
N ARG A 255 6.50 -15.15 -4.41
CA ARG A 255 5.33 -15.97 -4.12
C ARG A 255 4.28 -15.00 -3.60
N GLU A 256 3.45 -14.53 -4.52
CA GLU A 256 2.46 -13.47 -4.29
C GLU A 256 1.51 -13.87 -3.15
N ASP A 257 1.29 -12.92 -2.25
CA ASP A 257 0.41 -12.99 -1.09
C ASP A 257 -0.29 -11.63 -0.93
N SER A 258 -1.30 -11.36 -1.75
CA SER A 258 -1.87 -10.03 -1.90
C SER A 258 -2.65 -9.51 -0.68
N MET A 259 -3.10 -10.40 0.21
CA MET A 259 -3.73 -10.00 1.47
C MET A 259 -2.72 -9.44 2.48
N HIS A 260 -1.44 -9.75 2.31
CA HIS A 260 -0.42 -9.56 3.32
C HIS A 260 0.20 -8.17 3.28
N PHE A 261 0.25 -7.50 4.43
CA PHE A 261 0.99 -6.25 4.63
C PHE A 261 1.93 -6.40 5.84
N GLU A 262 3.19 -5.99 5.68
CA GLU A 262 4.16 -6.07 6.77
C GLU A 262 5.07 -4.85 6.88
N ILE A 263 5.54 -4.55 8.08
CA ILE A 263 6.45 -3.43 8.31
C ILE A 263 7.78 -3.63 7.59
N SER A 264 8.17 -2.63 6.79
CA SER A 264 9.47 -2.65 6.11
C SER A 264 10.64 -2.64 7.09
N ARG A 265 11.78 -3.16 6.66
CA ARG A 265 13.03 -3.08 7.41
C ARG A 265 13.40 -1.65 7.76
N ARG A 266 13.22 -0.71 6.82
CA ARG A 266 13.48 0.71 7.01
C ARG A 266 12.67 1.26 8.20
N GLN A 267 11.36 0.96 8.22
CA GLN A 267 10.46 1.44 9.25
C GLN A 267 10.75 0.81 10.62
N LEU A 268 11.11 -0.48 10.62
CA LEU A 268 11.54 -1.18 11.83
C LEU A 268 12.81 -0.55 12.43
N ASP A 269 13.82 -0.30 11.59
CA ASP A 269 15.09 0.31 12.01
C ASP A 269 14.88 1.72 12.58
N GLN A 270 13.96 2.48 12.00
CA GLN A 270 13.56 3.78 12.51
C GLN A 270 12.94 3.66 13.92
N TRP A 271 12.00 2.75 14.14
CA TRP A 271 11.39 2.57 15.46
C TRP A 271 12.36 2.08 16.53
N LEU A 272 13.32 1.23 16.16
CA LEU A 272 14.41 0.84 17.04
C LEU A 272 15.30 2.03 17.41
N ALA A 273 15.65 2.88 16.45
CA ALA A 273 16.44 4.08 16.69
C ALA A 273 15.71 5.11 17.59
N GLU A 274 14.38 5.19 17.47
CA GLU A 274 13.51 6.04 18.30
C GLU A 274 13.21 5.45 19.69
N GLY A 275 13.65 4.22 19.97
CA GLY A 275 13.37 3.53 21.23
C GLY A 275 11.92 3.10 21.42
N LYS A 276 11.15 3.00 20.32
CA LYS A 276 9.75 2.55 20.32
C LYS A 276 9.62 1.02 20.38
N LEU A 277 10.70 0.30 20.06
CA LEU A 277 10.80 -1.17 20.08
C LEU A 277 11.94 -1.66 20.96
#